data_AF-A0A1A2N9U2-F1
#
_entry.id   AF-A0A1A2N9U2-F1
#
_cell.length_a   1.000
_cell.length_b   1.000
_cell.length_c   1.000
_cell.angle_alpha   90.00
_cell.angle_beta   90.00
_cell.angle_gamma   90.00
#
_symmetry.space_group_name_H-M   'P 1'
#
loop_
_entity.id
_entity.type
_entity.pdbx_description
1 polymer ?
#
loop_
_entity_poly.entity_id
_entity_poly.type
_entity_poly.pdbx_seq_one_letter_code
_entity_poly.pdbx_strand_id
1 'polypeptide(L)'
;MAGKLIVSVSGIGERTLDDVEAFCAQMDARNVPVSLLVAPRLSGDYRLDRDPRTVEWLTGRRSGGDAIVLHGYDDAATKKRRGEFAILRAHEANLRLMAADRVLEHLGLRTRLFAAPGWVVSPGVVKALPDNGFRLLADLHGITDLVRHTTVRSRVLGIGEGFLTEPWWCRMVVLSAER
;
A
#
# COMPACT_ATOMS: atom_id res chain seq x y z
N MET A 1 -14.84 0.41 23.10
CA MET A 1 -14.77 -0.33 21.83
C MET A 1 -13.35 -0.83 21.66
N ALA A 2 -13.14 -2.11 21.35
CA ALA A 2 -11.82 -2.58 20.95
C ALA A 2 -11.40 -1.85 19.67
N GLY A 3 -10.12 -1.49 19.56
CA GLY A 3 -9.57 -0.89 18.35
C GLY A 3 -9.73 -1.83 17.14
N LYS A 4 -9.91 -1.26 15.95
CA LYS A 4 -9.89 -2.02 14.70
C LYS A 4 -8.44 -2.11 14.20
N LEU A 5 -7.97 -3.31 13.91
CA LEU A 5 -6.66 -3.54 13.30
C LEU A 5 -6.85 -3.81 11.79
N ILE A 6 -6.05 -3.15 10.97
CA ILE A 6 -5.93 -3.42 9.53
C ILE A 6 -4.50 -3.87 9.28
N VAL A 7 -4.33 -5.03 8.66
CA VAL A 7 -3.02 -5.57 8.31
C VAL A 7 -2.77 -5.30 6.83
N SER A 8 -1.60 -4.74 6.53
CA SER A 8 -1.20 -4.41 5.16
C SER A 8 0.20 -4.92 4.88
N VAL A 9 0.44 -5.38 3.65
CA VAL A 9 1.74 -5.89 3.20
C VAL A 9 2.16 -5.12 1.95
N SER A 10 3.39 -4.60 1.93
CA SER A 10 3.99 -3.89 0.78
C SER A 10 5.25 -4.60 0.30
N GLY A 11 5.88 -4.07 -0.75
CA GLY A 11 7.12 -4.62 -1.30
C GLY A 11 6.93 -5.97 -2.00
N ILE A 12 5.74 -6.20 -2.56
CA ILE A 12 5.35 -7.47 -3.19
C ILE A 12 5.94 -7.55 -4.60
N GLY A 13 6.79 -8.54 -4.84
CA GLY A 13 7.29 -8.88 -6.18
C GLY A 13 8.01 -10.23 -6.20
N GLU A 14 8.53 -10.62 -7.37
CA GLU A 14 9.11 -11.95 -7.60
C GLU A 14 10.08 -12.46 -6.50
N ARG A 15 10.85 -11.54 -5.89
CA ARG A 15 11.86 -11.87 -4.88
C ARG A 15 11.31 -12.00 -3.46
N THR A 16 10.12 -11.47 -3.20
CA THR A 16 9.48 -11.44 -1.87
C THR A 16 8.20 -12.24 -1.82
N LEU A 17 7.72 -12.75 -2.97
CA LEU A 17 6.41 -13.39 -3.08
C LEU A 17 6.25 -14.58 -2.12
N ASP A 18 7.26 -15.43 -1.98
CA ASP A 18 7.18 -16.61 -1.09
C ASP A 18 7.02 -16.20 0.38
N ASP A 19 7.74 -15.15 0.82
CA ASP A 19 7.62 -14.62 2.19
C ASP A 19 6.25 -13.96 2.42
N VAL A 20 5.77 -13.22 1.42
CA VAL A 20 4.45 -12.58 1.45
C VAL A 20 3.33 -13.62 1.50
N GLU A 21 3.44 -14.69 0.71
CA GLU A 21 2.49 -15.80 0.69
C GLU A 21 2.46 -16.52 2.04
N ALA A 22 3.63 -16.83 2.61
CA ALA A 22 3.73 -17.43 3.93
C ALA A 22 3.12 -16.53 5.02
N PHE A 23 3.34 -15.22 4.97
CA PHE A 23 2.70 -14.26 5.86
C PHE A 23 1.18 -14.25 5.71
N CYS A 24 0.68 -14.22 4.47
CA CYS A 24 -0.75 -14.23 4.21
C CYS A 24 -1.41 -15.51 4.73
N ALA A 25 -0.78 -16.68 4.56
CA ALA A 25 -1.28 -17.94 5.10
C ALA A 25 -1.41 -17.91 6.64
N GLN A 26 -0.49 -17.23 7.33
CA GLN A 26 -0.60 -17.03 8.78
C GLN A 26 -1.77 -16.12 9.16
N MET A 27 -2.06 -15.10 8.36
CA MET A 27 -3.21 -14.21 8.57
C MET A 27 -4.52 -14.95 8.29
N ASP A 28 -4.58 -15.75 7.23
CA ASP A 28 -5.73 -16.57 6.88
C ASP A 28 -6.07 -17.56 8.00
N ALA A 29 -5.07 -18.24 8.56
CA ALA A 29 -5.25 -19.15 9.71
C ALA A 29 -5.82 -18.46 10.96
N ARG A 30 -5.72 -17.12 11.03
CA ARG A 30 -6.26 -16.27 12.11
C ARG A 30 -7.53 -15.53 11.71
N ASN A 31 -8.04 -15.74 10.49
CA ASN A 31 -9.15 -15.01 9.89
C ASN A 31 -8.92 -13.47 9.88
N VAL A 32 -7.67 -13.05 9.64
CA VAL A 32 -7.31 -11.64 9.53
C VAL A 32 -7.21 -11.27 8.05
N PRO A 33 -8.08 -10.39 7.52
CA PRO A 33 -7.99 -9.97 6.12
C PRO A 33 -6.78 -9.06 5.89
N VAL A 34 -6.20 -9.13 4.69
CA VAL A 34 -5.00 -8.37 4.34
C VAL A 34 -5.29 -7.37 3.22
N SER A 35 -4.69 -6.18 3.34
CA SER A 35 -4.59 -5.23 2.24
C SER A 35 -3.21 -5.32 1.58
N LEU A 36 -3.18 -5.66 0.30
CA LEU A 36 -1.96 -5.83 -0.49
C LEU A 36 -1.62 -4.49 -1.14
N LEU A 37 -0.55 -3.87 -0.66
CA LEU A 37 -0.04 -2.58 -1.12
C LEU A 37 0.86 -2.81 -2.34
N VAL A 38 0.27 -2.67 -3.54
CA VAL A 38 0.89 -3.03 -4.82
C VAL A 38 1.49 -1.80 -5.48
N ALA A 39 2.77 -1.88 -5.84
CA ALA A 39 3.47 -0.89 -6.64
C ALA A 39 3.80 -1.48 -8.03
N PRO A 40 3.46 -0.81 -9.15
CA PRO A 40 3.81 -1.27 -10.49
C PRO A 40 5.32 -1.44 -10.74
N ARG A 41 6.15 -0.62 -10.07
CA ARG A 41 7.61 -0.69 -10.12
C ARG A 41 8.21 -0.71 -8.72
N LEU A 42 9.25 -1.52 -8.55
CA LEU A 42 10.04 -1.61 -7.33
C LEU A 42 11.53 -1.39 -7.66
N SER A 43 12.38 -1.38 -6.62
CA SER A 43 13.82 -1.25 -6.80
C SER A 43 14.44 -2.40 -7.62
N GLY A 44 15.55 -2.13 -8.29
CA GLY A 44 16.29 -3.14 -9.07
C GLY A 44 15.66 -3.46 -10.42
N ASP A 45 15.10 -2.43 -11.09
CA ASP A 45 14.43 -2.54 -12.40
C ASP A 45 13.20 -3.45 -12.47
N TYR A 46 12.69 -3.89 -11.31
CA TYR A 46 11.49 -4.70 -11.21
C TYR A 46 10.27 -4.00 -11.82
N ARG A 47 9.46 -4.77 -12.54
CA ARG A 47 8.17 -4.33 -13.07
C ARG A 47 7.13 -5.43 -12.94
N LEU A 48 5.99 -5.10 -12.34
CA LEU A 48 4.91 -6.05 -12.12
C LEU A 48 4.34 -6.60 -13.45
N ASP A 49 4.34 -5.79 -14.52
CA ASP A 49 3.89 -6.20 -15.85
C ASP A 49 4.78 -7.26 -16.52
N ARG A 50 5.94 -7.58 -15.94
CA ARG A 50 6.86 -8.63 -16.37
C ARG A 50 6.94 -9.80 -15.38
N ASP A 51 6.12 -9.79 -14.34
CA ASP A 51 6.06 -10.83 -13.32
C ASP A 51 4.67 -11.49 -13.29
N PRO A 52 4.40 -12.41 -14.25
CA PRO A 52 3.10 -13.06 -14.34
C PRO A 52 2.75 -13.88 -13.09
N ARG A 53 3.76 -14.43 -12.38
CA ARG A 53 3.57 -15.22 -11.16
C ARG A 53 2.97 -14.36 -10.05
N THR A 54 3.56 -13.18 -9.79
CA THR A 54 3.01 -12.25 -8.78
C THR A 54 1.64 -11.73 -9.20
N VAL A 55 1.41 -11.44 -10.48
CA VAL A 55 0.10 -10.97 -10.98
C VAL A 55 -1.00 -12.02 -10.78
N GLU A 56 -0.71 -13.29 -11.11
CA GLU A 56 -1.65 -14.41 -10.89
C GLU A 56 -1.97 -14.56 -9.40
N TRP A 57 -0.95 -14.53 -8.54
CA TRP A 57 -1.13 -14.61 -7.09
C TRP A 57 -1.99 -13.46 -6.55
N LEU A 58 -1.71 -12.21 -6.94
CA LEU A 58 -2.51 -11.03 -6.55
C LEU A 58 -3.97 -11.15 -7.01
N THR A 59 -4.19 -11.69 -8.22
CA THR A 59 -5.53 -11.93 -8.77
C THR A 59 -6.29 -12.97 -7.95
N GLY A 60 -5.61 -14.05 -7.55
CA GLY A 60 -6.15 -15.07 -6.65
C GLY A 60 -6.54 -14.49 -5.28
N ARG A 61 -5.63 -13.73 -4.64
CA ARG A 61 -5.91 -13.06 -3.35
C ARG A 61 -7.10 -12.11 -3.44
N ARG A 62 -7.17 -11.28 -4.50
CA ARG A 62 -8.30 -10.38 -4.75
C ARG A 62 -9.62 -11.15 -4.88
N SER A 63 -9.62 -12.27 -5.60
CA SER A 63 -10.81 -13.11 -5.77
C SER A 63 -11.24 -13.76 -4.45
N GLY A 64 -10.28 -14.02 -3.55
CA GLY A 64 -10.52 -14.48 -2.18
C GLY A 64 -11.00 -13.40 -1.20
N GLY A 65 -11.05 -12.13 -1.62
CA GLY A 65 -11.58 -11.02 -0.83
C GLY A 65 -10.55 -10.05 -0.26
N ASP A 66 -9.26 -10.26 -0.49
CA ASP A 66 -8.24 -9.30 -0.09
C ASP A 66 -8.32 -8.01 -0.90
N ALA A 67 -7.96 -6.90 -0.26
CA ALA A 67 -7.96 -5.60 -0.91
C ALA A 67 -6.65 -5.38 -1.66
N ILE A 68 -6.74 -5.07 -2.95
CA ILE A 68 -5.61 -4.49 -3.71
C ILE A 68 -5.62 -2.98 -3.51
N VAL A 69 -4.51 -2.42 -3.07
CA VAL A 69 -4.34 -0.98 -2.81
C VAL A 69 -3.14 -0.48 -3.59
N LEU A 70 -3.31 0.59 -4.36
CA LEU A 70 -2.18 1.18 -5.08
C LEU A 70 -1.23 1.83 -4.09
N HIS A 71 0.05 1.44 -4.13
CA HIS A 71 1.09 1.91 -3.23
C HIS A 71 2.21 2.61 -4.00
N GLY A 72 1.82 3.67 -4.70
CA GLY A 72 2.71 4.46 -5.52
C GLY A 72 3.00 3.87 -6.90
N TYR A 73 3.93 4.49 -7.62
CA TYR A 73 4.31 4.08 -8.97
C TYR A 73 5.74 3.52 -9.04
N ASP A 74 6.69 4.19 -8.38
CA ASP A 74 8.10 3.81 -8.38
C ASP A 74 8.71 3.86 -6.97
N ASP A 75 8.78 2.69 -6.34
CA ASP A 75 9.38 2.55 -5.01
C ASP A 75 10.92 2.76 -5.03
N ALA A 76 11.59 2.74 -6.20
CA ALA A 76 13.00 3.09 -6.26
C ALA A 76 13.22 4.61 -6.03
N ALA A 77 12.23 5.43 -6.36
CA ALA A 77 12.26 6.88 -6.13
C ALA A 77 12.07 7.26 -4.66
N THR A 78 11.48 6.40 -3.83
CA THR A 78 11.16 6.66 -2.41
C THR A 78 12.40 6.63 -1.51
N LYS A 79 13.45 5.87 -1.87
CA LYS A 79 14.70 5.72 -1.08
C LYS A 79 15.59 6.97 -1.04
N LYS A 80 15.34 7.99 -1.87
CA LYS A 80 16.08 9.27 -1.85
C LYS A 80 15.31 10.33 -1.04
N ARG A 81 15.24 10.11 0.27
CA ARG A 81 14.96 11.10 1.35
C ARG A 81 13.57 11.72 1.49
N ARG A 82 12.63 11.56 0.55
CA ARG A 82 11.19 11.82 0.75
C ARG A 82 10.42 10.88 -0.18
N GLY A 83 9.42 10.16 0.34
CA GLY A 83 8.59 9.27 -0.47
C GLY A 83 8.13 9.97 -1.74
N GLU A 84 8.07 9.25 -2.87
CA GLU A 84 7.94 9.82 -4.21
C GLU A 84 6.78 10.84 -4.32
N PHE A 85 5.71 10.67 -3.53
CA PHE A 85 4.50 11.49 -3.49
C PHE A 85 4.51 12.62 -2.45
N ALA A 86 5.52 12.70 -1.56
CA ALA A 86 5.54 13.65 -0.45
C ALA A 86 5.79 15.12 -0.90
N ILE A 87 6.38 15.33 -2.08
CA ILE A 87 6.76 16.67 -2.57
C ILE A 87 6.21 17.02 -3.96
N LEU A 88 5.41 16.15 -4.57
CA LEU A 88 4.97 16.34 -5.95
C LEU A 88 4.00 17.49 -6.11
N ARG A 89 4.13 18.23 -7.20
CA ARG A 89 3.07 19.13 -7.68
C ARG A 89 1.94 18.31 -8.27
N ALA A 90 0.72 18.86 -8.26
CA ALA A 90 -0.48 18.16 -8.70
C ALA A 90 -0.38 17.58 -10.13
N HIS A 91 0.24 18.31 -11.07
CA HIS A 91 0.42 17.82 -12.43
C HIS A 91 1.31 16.57 -12.52
N GLU A 92 2.42 16.56 -11.79
CA GLU A 92 3.35 15.43 -11.77
C GLU A 92 2.76 14.23 -11.02
N ALA A 93 2.04 14.50 -9.93
CA ALA A 93 1.27 13.49 -9.21
C ALA A 93 0.22 12.83 -10.13
N ASN A 94 -0.51 13.63 -10.92
CA ASN A 94 -1.50 13.13 -11.87
C ASN A 94 -0.87 12.18 -12.89
N LEU A 95 0.24 12.57 -13.51
CA LEU A 95 0.94 11.71 -14.48
C LEU A 95 1.37 10.36 -13.88
N ARG A 96 1.91 10.36 -12.66
CA ARG A 96 2.31 9.12 -11.98
C ARG A 96 1.10 8.25 -11.60
N LEU A 97 0.04 8.84 -11.07
CA LEU A 97 -1.19 8.12 -10.72
C LEU A 97 -1.86 7.52 -11.96
N MET A 98 -1.95 8.27 -13.07
CA MET A 98 -2.48 7.77 -14.34
C MET A 98 -1.66 6.60 -14.87
N ALA A 99 -0.33 6.71 -14.83
CA ALA A 99 0.57 5.64 -15.28
C ALA A 99 0.38 4.38 -14.44
N ALA A 100 0.28 4.54 -13.11
CA ALA A 100 0.08 3.45 -12.18
C ALA A 100 -1.30 2.76 -12.36
N ASP A 101 -2.38 3.55 -12.44
CA ASP A 101 -3.74 3.03 -12.66
C ASP A 101 -3.81 2.24 -13.97
N ARG A 102 -3.17 2.74 -15.04
CA ARG A 102 -3.14 2.04 -16.34
C ARG A 102 -2.42 0.70 -16.29
N VAL A 103 -1.30 0.61 -15.59
CA VAL A 103 -0.59 -0.67 -15.44
C VAL A 103 -1.46 -1.66 -14.68
N LEU A 104 -2.03 -1.27 -13.52
CA LEU A 104 -2.90 -2.17 -12.77
C LEU A 104 -4.17 -2.52 -13.53
N GLU A 105 -4.75 -1.60 -14.30
CA GLU A 105 -5.90 -1.86 -15.16
C GLU A 105 -5.59 -2.90 -16.23
N HIS A 106 -4.46 -2.77 -16.92
CA HIS A 106 -4.02 -3.75 -17.92
C HIS A 106 -3.83 -5.15 -17.33
N LEU A 107 -3.42 -5.23 -16.06
CA LEU A 107 -3.22 -6.49 -15.34
C LEU A 107 -4.50 -7.02 -14.67
N GLY A 108 -5.65 -6.35 -14.80
CA GLY A 108 -6.90 -6.75 -14.13
C GLY A 108 -6.93 -6.46 -12.62
N LEU A 109 -5.95 -5.73 -12.11
CA LEU A 109 -5.75 -5.39 -10.70
C LEU A 109 -6.24 -3.99 -10.34
N ARG A 110 -7.04 -3.35 -11.21
CA ARG A 110 -7.54 -1.99 -11.01
C ARG A 110 -8.20 -1.82 -9.64
N THR A 111 -7.79 -0.75 -8.94
CA THR A 111 -8.28 -0.39 -7.60
C THR A 111 -8.56 1.11 -7.50
N ARG A 112 -9.43 1.49 -6.55
CA ARG A 112 -9.74 2.88 -6.20
C ARG A 112 -9.22 3.28 -4.81
N LEU A 113 -8.38 2.42 -4.24
CA LEU A 113 -7.74 2.59 -2.94
C LEU A 113 -6.29 2.98 -3.18
N PHE A 114 -5.83 4.02 -2.47
CA PHE A 114 -4.45 4.47 -2.52
C PHE A 114 -3.85 4.50 -1.11
N ALA A 115 -2.66 3.93 -0.95
CA ALA A 115 -1.85 4.05 0.26
C ALA A 115 -0.56 4.78 -0.09
N ALA A 116 -0.27 5.85 0.63
CA ALA A 116 0.93 6.66 0.38
C ALA A 116 2.22 5.87 0.65
N PRO A 117 3.16 5.75 -0.32
CA PRO A 117 4.51 5.28 -0.02
C PRO A 117 5.15 6.14 1.06
N GLY A 118 5.69 5.50 2.11
CA GLY A 118 6.21 6.20 3.29
C GLY A 118 5.14 6.96 4.10
N TRP A 119 3.85 6.69 3.87
CA TRP A 119 2.70 7.24 4.61
C TRP A 119 2.52 8.76 4.52
N VAL A 120 3.18 9.43 3.56
CA VAL A 120 3.12 10.89 3.39
C VAL A 120 2.79 11.24 1.96
N VAL A 121 1.82 12.14 1.77
CA VAL A 121 1.42 12.70 0.48
C VAL A 121 1.47 14.22 0.51
N SER A 122 1.79 14.84 -0.64
CA SER A 122 1.66 16.28 -0.80
C SER A 122 0.19 16.68 -1.01
N PRO A 123 -0.18 17.95 -0.77
CA PRO A 123 -1.50 18.47 -1.12
C PRO A 123 -1.85 18.30 -2.62
N GLY A 124 -0.83 18.31 -3.49
CA GLY A 124 -1.01 18.09 -4.92
C GLY A 124 -1.48 16.66 -5.24
N VAL A 125 -1.01 15.66 -4.48
CA VAL A 125 -1.43 14.26 -4.62
C VAL A 125 -2.85 14.08 -4.11
N VAL A 126 -3.16 14.63 -2.93
CA VAL A 126 -4.53 14.61 -2.37
C VAL A 126 -5.53 15.19 -3.38
N LYS A 127 -5.17 16.28 -4.06
CA LYS A 127 -6.00 16.88 -5.12
C LYS A 127 -6.10 16.00 -6.37
N ALA A 128 -5.01 15.35 -6.78
CA ALA A 128 -4.98 14.56 -8.01
C ALA A 128 -5.66 13.18 -7.88
N LEU A 129 -5.79 12.63 -6.67
CA LEU A 129 -6.38 11.31 -6.44
C LEU A 129 -7.84 11.20 -6.94
N PRO A 130 -8.78 12.10 -6.58
CA PRO A 130 -10.15 12.06 -7.09
C PRO A 130 -10.24 12.21 -8.62
N ASP A 131 -9.40 13.07 -9.21
CA ASP A 131 -9.35 13.28 -10.66
C ASP A 131 -8.95 12.00 -11.42
N ASN A 132 -8.24 11.09 -10.74
CA ASN A 132 -7.87 9.77 -11.23
C ASN A 132 -8.85 8.66 -10.79
N GLY A 133 -9.97 9.03 -10.17
CA GLY A 133 -11.03 8.12 -9.74
C GLY A 133 -10.76 7.40 -8.42
N PHE A 134 -9.66 7.69 -7.71
CA PHE A 134 -9.43 7.15 -6.37
C PHE A 134 -10.47 7.71 -5.40
N ARG A 135 -10.94 6.84 -4.49
CA ARG A 135 -12.00 7.17 -3.52
C ARG A 135 -11.50 7.14 -2.09
N LEU A 136 -10.36 6.50 -1.84
CA LEU A 136 -9.80 6.34 -0.51
C LEU A 136 -8.30 6.61 -0.53
N LEU A 137 -7.84 7.39 0.47
CA LEU A 137 -6.44 7.62 0.79
C LEU A 137 -6.15 7.08 2.19
N ALA A 138 -5.18 6.17 2.30
CA ALA A 138 -4.56 5.78 3.56
C ALA A 138 -3.17 6.42 3.68
N ASP A 139 -2.96 7.18 4.75
CA ASP A 139 -1.70 7.85 5.07
C ASP A 139 -1.41 7.80 6.59
N LEU A 140 -0.39 8.52 7.06
CA LEU A 140 -0.01 8.54 8.47
C LEU A 140 -1.09 9.12 9.40
N HIS A 141 -2.00 9.93 8.87
CA HIS A 141 -3.03 10.62 9.65
C HIS A 141 -4.32 9.81 9.77
N GLY A 142 -4.59 8.94 8.79
CA GLY A 142 -5.75 8.07 8.84
C GLY A 142 -6.16 7.51 7.48
N ILE A 143 -7.42 7.07 7.45
CA ILE A 143 -8.10 6.61 6.24
C ILE A 143 -9.14 7.67 5.87
N THR A 144 -8.91 8.34 4.75
CA THR A 144 -9.75 9.42 4.25
C THR A 144 -10.59 8.94 3.08
N ASP A 145 -11.92 9.07 3.22
CA ASP A 145 -12.86 9.01 2.10
C ASP A 145 -12.75 10.33 1.32
N LEU A 146 -12.23 10.24 0.10
CA LEU A 146 -11.96 11.40 -0.76
C LEU A 146 -13.25 11.98 -1.37
N VAL A 147 -14.35 11.23 -1.38
CA VAL A 147 -15.64 11.68 -1.91
C VAL A 147 -16.46 12.36 -0.82
N ARG A 148 -16.46 11.80 0.40
CA ARG A 148 -17.20 12.33 1.55
C ARG A 148 -16.41 13.34 2.37
N HIS A 149 -15.10 13.45 2.12
CA HIS A 149 -14.17 14.28 2.90
C HIS A 149 -14.19 13.96 4.40
N THR A 150 -14.34 12.67 4.73
CA THR A 150 -14.33 12.18 6.11
C THR A 150 -13.08 11.34 6.36
N THR A 151 -12.40 11.59 7.48
CA THR A 151 -11.21 10.84 7.88
C THR A 151 -11.47 10.05 9.14
N VAL A 152 -11.26 8.74 9.07
CA VAL A 152 -11.13 7.89 10.26
C VAL A 152 -9.66 7.95 10.68
N ARG A 153 -9.39 8.57 11.82
CA ARG A 153 -8.03 8.63 12.37
C ARG A 153 -7.55 7.23 12.72
N SER A 154 -6.32 6.91 12.32
CA SER A 154 -5.64 5.66 12.67
C SER A 154 -4.18 5.94 12.96
N ARG A 155 -3.50 4.93 13.50
CA ARG A 155 -2.04 4.96 13.71
C ARG A 155 -1.43 3.88 12.82
N VAL A 156 -0.33 4.23 12.16
CA VAL A 156 0.45 3.27 11.37
C VAL A 156 1.50 2.64 12.28
N LEU A 157 1.54 1.31 12.31
CA LEU A 157 2.55 0.53 12.99
C LEU A 157 3.27 -0.31 11.92
N GLY A 158 4.49 0.07 11.56
CA GLY A 158 5.28 -0.59 10.51
C GLY A 158 6.29 -1.58 11.09
N ILE A 159 6.49 -2.71 10.40
CA ILE A 159 7.58 -3.67 10.63
C ILE A 159 8.26 -3.85 9.27
N GLY A 160 9.58 -3.67 9.18
CA GLY A 160 10.32 -3.60 7.90
C GLY A 160 10.96 -2.22 7.63
N GLU A 161 11.64 -2.06 6.49
CA GLU A 161 12.38 -0.82 6.11
C GLU A 161 13.34 -0.26 7.18
N GLY A 162 14.02 -1.13 7.93
CA GLY A 162 14.96 -0.75 8.99
C GLY A 162 14.41 -0.88 10.41
N PHE A 163 13.11 -1.18 10.57
CA PHE A 163 12.58 -1.71 11.82
C PHE A 163 12.81 -3.22 11.85
N LEU A 164 13.81 -3.65 12.61
CA LEU A 164 14.15 -5.05 12.80
C LEU A 164 12.99 -5.78 13.50
N THR A 165 12.89 -7.08 13.29
CA THR A 165 12.05 -8.02 14.07
C THR A 165 12.57 -8.18 15.51
N GLU A 166 13.08 -7.11 16.11
CA GLU A 166 13.60 -7.12 17.45
C GLU A 166 12.43 -7.25 18.44
N PRO A 167 12.53 -8.15 19.45
CA PRO A 167 11.43 -8.42 20.37
C PRO A 167 10.83 -7.18 21.04
N TRP A 168 11.64 -6.14 21.26
CA TRP A 168 11.15 -4.88 21.84
C TRP A 168 10.23 -4.10 20.89
N TRP A 169 10.46 -4.17 19.57
CA TRP A 169 9.59 -3.52 18.58
C TRP A 169 8.24 -4.24 18.48
N CYS A 170 8.26 -5.58 18.42
CA CYS A 170 7.04 -6.38 18.50
C CYS A 170 6.25 -6.06 19.79
N ARG A 171 6.94 -5.90 20.92
CA ARG A 171 6.33 -5.50 22.19
C ARG A 171 5.74 -4.09 22.11
N MET A 172 6.42 -3.14 21.48
CA MET A 172 5.92 -1.78 21.27
C MET A 172 4.69 -1.73 20.36
N VAL A 173 4.62 -2.58 19.34
CA VAL A 173 3.44 -2.74 18.48
C VAL A 173 2.25 -3.26 19.31
N VAL A 174 2.45 -4.31 20.09
CA VAL A 174 1.40 -4.87 20.98
C VAL A 174 0.91 -3.82 21.99
N LEU A 175 1.82 -3.17 22.72
CA LEU A 175 1.48 -2.11 23.70
C LEU A 175 0.85 -0.86 23.06
N SER A 176 1.04 -0.66 21.75
CA SER A 176 0.41 0.43 21.02
C SER A 176 -0.99 0.08 20.53
N ALA A 177 -1.31 -1.21 20.38
CA ALA A 177 -2.62 -1.72 19.98
C ALA A 177 -3.59 -1.89 21.17
N GLU A 178 -3.08 -1.99 22.40
CA GLU A 178 -3.88 -2.09 23.63
C GLU A 178 -4.48 -0.76 24.13
N ARG A 179 -4.19 0.37 23.48
CA ARG A 179 -4.65 1.72 23.84
C ARG A 179 -5.56 2.31 22.77
#